data_AF-A0A1J0RAT1-F1
#
_entry.id   AF-A0A1J0RAT1-F1
#
_cell.length_a   1.000
_cell.length_b   1.000
_cell.length_c   1.000
_cell.angle_alpha   90.00
_cell.angle_beta   90.00
_cell.angle_gamma   90.00
#
_symmetry.space_group_name_H-M   'P 1'
#
loop_
_entity.id
_entity.type
_entity.pdbx_description
1 polymer ?
#
loop_
_entity_poly.entity_id
_entity_poly.type
_entity_poly.pdbx_seq_one_letter_code
_entity_poly.pdbx_strand_id
1 'polypeptide(L)'
;MLRVQTSSLVALIIVGRTAIPAANDNAHAFGVLCTALNVALADPDIEEIDYKANIEAELGELLRINMSLAEDSFYNQDFKTPDTTRDAKEPWKTNKEKWQQAKQLVQDGKHKILDIEVKRPQDSHERNAAAAAVNTSLRAVESLLTLIKTEVTKQAVIDELRTAAYGQPKGVDESGTATFSEAPATGCGDNNQANSKAGKSIANDMVCLCSKTLGSSDSCTGTAIGTSLKYTNRADAVAAFNALKPKCHKTAALKATEATIAAAVTQFVATLRAGQKAEHTNKNILGSKSAAQCNAGVNDGCVLYKDTPETGILPVDWLIHLETAAAKLSRLSSQQQANEQLLEQAKAHTQTAVQAYINARNPRPETLAQAQPESKEQDCKKHQSKIDCKEPCKLDENATDPNKKFSLDPVKAAEQQATQTAGTGEGAGGTTADKCKGKEQKDCKSPYCNWDGKECKDSSILAIKQLTIIVSAFVA
;
A
#
# COMPACT_ATOMS: atom_id res chain seq x y z
N MET A 1 48.11 -53.09 55.87
CA MET A 1 49.16 -52.15 55.42
C MET A 1 48.48 -50.85 54.96
N LEU A 2 48.49 -49.84 55.84
CA LEU A 2 48.08 -48.47 55.52
C LEU A 2 49.07 -47.88 54.50
N ARG A 3 48.58 -47.23 53.45
CA ARG A 3 49.38 -46.26 52.67
C ARG A 3 48.77 -44.88 52.82
N VAL A 4 49.52 -44.04 53.52
CA VAL A 4 49.32 -42.60 53.70
C VAL A 4 49.55 -41.92 52.34
N GLN A 5 48.57 -41.17 51.83
CA GLN A 5 48.78 -40.22 50.74
C GLN A 5 49.06 -38.85 51.34
N THR A 6 50.25 -38.32 51.05
CA THR A 6 50.71 -36.99 51.42
C THR A 6 50.04 -35.94 50.52
N SER A 7 49.14 -35.14 51.06
CA SER A 7 48.62 -33.93 50.43
C SER A 7 49.69 -32.84 50.40
N SER A 8 50.12 -32.44 49.20
CA SER A 8 50.90 -31.21 49.00
C SER A 8 49.94 -30.05 48.74
N LEU A 9 49.91 -29.09 49.66
CA LEU A 9 49.15 -27.84 49.56
C LEU A 9 50.01 -26.82 48.80
N VAL A 10 49.62 -26.47 47.57
CA VAL A 10 50.23 -25.35 46.83
C VAL A 10 49.36 -24.10 47.05
N ALA A 11 49.90 -23.15 47.82
CA ALA A 11 49.29 -21.84 48.01
C ALA A 11 49.58 -20.95 46.78
N LEU A 12 48.54 -20.64 46.00
CA LEU A 12 48.64 -19.73 44.86
C LEU A 12 48.42 -18.29 45.36
N ILE A 13 49.50 -17.50 45.37
CA ILE A 13 49.45 -16.06 45.66
C ILE A 13 48.80 -15.36 44.47
N ILE A 14 47.57 -14.85 44.64
CA ILE A 14 46.89 -14.02 43.65
C ILE A 14 47.44 -12.60 43.75
N VAL A 15 48.36 -12.26 42.84
CA VAL A 15 48.70 -10.86 42.55
C VAL A 15 47.58 -10.30 41.69
N GLY A 16 46.80 -9.34 42.23
CA GLY A 16 45.79 -8.61 41.50
C GLY A 16 46.42 -7.82 40.36
N ARG A 17 46.41 -8.39 39.15
CA ARG A 17 46.68 -7.65 37.91
C ARG A 17 45.43 -6.88 37.55
N THR A 18 45.51 -5.56 37.51
CA THR A 18 44.56 -4.75 36.75
C THR A 18 44.64 -5.22 35.29
N ALA A 19 43.60 -5.89 34.81
CA ALA A 19 43.52 -6.33 33.44
C ALA A 19 43.46 -5.08 32.54
N ILE A 20 44.52 -4.85 31.77
CA ILE A 20 44.47 -3.96 30.61
C ILE A 20 43.48 -4.63 29.64
N PRO A 21 42.47 -3.90 29.11
CA PRO A 21 41.58 -4.47 28.11
C PRO A 21 42.40 -5.00 26.94
N ALA A 22 42.13 -6.23 26.51
CA ALA A 22 42.78 -6.81 25.35
C ALA A 22 42.20 -6.22 24.06
N ALA A 23 42.99 -6.22 22.99
CA ALA A 23 42.51 -5.84 21.68
C ALA A 23 41.26 -6.66 21.32
N ASN A 24 40.24 -6.01 20.72
CA ASN A 24 38.93 -6.58 20.38
C ASN A 24 37.95 -6.92 21.52
N ASP A 25 38.23 -6.57 22.78
CA ASP A 25 37.32 -6.87 23.88
C ASP A 25 35.89 -6.32 23.70
N ASN A 26 35.72 -5.22 22.95
CA ASN A 26 34.44 -4.60 22.61
C ASN A 26 33.98 -4.84 21.17
N ALA A 27 34.69 -5.64 20.38
CA ALA A 27 34.40 -5.80 18.95
C ALA A 27 32.97 -6.30 18.68
N HIS A 28 32.47 -7.23 19.50
CA HIS A 28 31.09 -7.72 19.37
C HIS A 28 30.06 -6.62 19.69
N ALA A 29 30.20 -5.95 20.85
CA ALA A 29 29.31 -4.85 21.23
C ALA A 29 29.33 -3.70 20.21
N PHE A 30 30.51 -3.38 19.67
CA PHE A 30 30.67 -2.41 18.60
C PHE A 30 29.98 -2.85 17.31
N GLY A 31 30.12 -4.12 16.91
CA GLY A 31 29.43 -4.69 15.75
C GLY A 31 27.91 -4.58 15.86
N VAL A 32 27.36 -4.76 17.06
CA VAL A 32 25.91 -4.64 17.32
C VAL A 32 25.43 -3.20 17.22
N LEU A 33 26.18 -2.24 17.77
CA LEU A 33 25.89 -0.81 17.57
C LEU A 33 26.04 -0.40 16.10
N CYS A 34 26.99 -0.99 15.37
CA CYS A 34 27.11 -0.80 13.92
C CYS A 34 25.91 -1.35 13.15
N THR A 35 25.36 -2.52 13.52
CA THR A 35 24.12 -3.04 12.93
C THR A 35 22.96 -2.07 13.16
N ALA A 36 22.77 -1.61 14.40
CA ALA A 36 21.75 -0.63 14.74
C ALA A 36 21.94 0.68 13.96
N LEU A 37 23.18 1.19 13.87
CA LEU A 37 23.49 2.39 13.10
C LEU A 37 23.18 2.19 11.62
N ASN A 38 23.55 1.06 11.03
CA ASN A 38 23.29 0.79 9.62
C ASN A 38 21.78 0.75 9.32
N VAL A 39 20.97 0.15 10.19
CA VAL A 39 19.49 0.17 10.07
C VAL A 39 18.97 1.61 10.22
N ALA A 40 19.45 2.35 11.21
CA ALA A 40 19.09 3.73 11.47
C ALA A 40 19.50 4.70 10.34
N LEU A 41 20.48 4.30 9.51
CA LEU A 41 20.95 5.05 8.34
C LEU A 41 20.38 4.55 7.00
N ALA A 42 19.71 3.41 7.00
CA ALA A 42 19.08 2.86 5.81
C ALA A 42 17.89 3.71 5.36
N ASP A 43 17.55 3.59 4.07
CA ASP A 43 16.30 4.13 3.55
C ASP A 43 15.15 3.18 3.89
N PRO A 44 13.98 3.70 4.28
CA PRO A 44 12.76 2.91 4.41
C PRO A 44 12.44 2.09 3.15
N ASP A 45 12.09 0.82 3.34
CA ASP A 45 11.64 -0.08 2.26
C ASP A 45 10.16 0.15 1.91
N ILE A 46 9.86 1.37 1.49
CA ILE A 46 8.52 1.76 1.11
C ILE A 46 8.62 2.86 0.05
N GLU A 47 7.92 2.66 -1.05
CA GLU A 47 7.87 3.62 -2.14
C GLU A 47 6.93 4.77 -1.78
N GLU A 48 7.20 5.95 -2.33
CA GLU A 48 6.34 7.11 -2.14
C GLU A 48 5.41 7.23 -3.35
N ILE A 49 4.10 7.09 -3.11
CA ILE A 49 3.08 7.09 -4.14
C ILE A 49 2.12 8.25 -3.85
N ASP A 50 1.95 9.13 -4.83
CA ASP A 50 0.98 10.22 -4.76
C ASP A 50 -0.41 9.73 -5.18
N TYR A 51 -1.06 9.03 -4.27
CA TYR A 51 -2.42 8.52 -4.47
C TYR A 51 -3.43 9.64 -4.76
N LYS A 52 -3.22 10.83 -4.20
CA LYS A 52 -4.08 11.97 -4.45
C LYS A 52 -3.98 12.42 -5.90
N ALA A 53 -2.77 12.61 -6.42
CA ALA A 53 -2.58 12.97 -7.82
C ALA A 53 -3.13 11.90 -8.76
N ASN A 54 -2.96 10.61 -8.43
CA ASN A 54 -3.50 9.51 -9.23
C ASN A 54 -5.04 9.52 -9.27
N ILE A 55 -5.72 9.74 -8.14
CA ILE A 55 -7.19 9.83 -8.09
C ILE A 55 -7.67 11.13 -8.77
N GLU A 56 -6.96 12.24 -8.62
CA GLU A 56 -7.25 13.49 -9.34
C GLU A 56 -7.10 13.33 -10.85
N ALA A 57 -6.20 12.48 -11.34
CA ALA A 57 -6.08 12.14 -12.75
C ALA A 57 -7.34 11.41 -13.26
N GLU A 58 -7.84 10.41 -12.51
CA GLU A 58 -9.11 9.72 -12.81
C GLU A 58 -10.29 10.70 -12.85
N LEU A 59 -10.36 11.63 -11.89
CA LEU A 59 -11.36 12.69 -11.89
C LEU A 59 -11.26 13.59 -13.14
N GLY A 60 -10.04 13.90 -13.56
CA GLY A 60 -9.78 14.62 -14.80
C GLY A 60 -10.31 13.89 -16.03
N GLU A 61 -10.14 12.57 -16.10
CA GLU A 61 -10.70 11.76 -17.19
C GLU A 61 -12.23 11.80 -17.21
N LEU A 62 -12.86 11.62 -16.05
CA LEU A 62 -14.32 11.71 -15.91
C LEU A 62 -14.86 13.09 -16.32
N LEU A 63 -14.16 14.18 -15.97
CA LEU A 63 -14.55 15.55 -16.36
C LEU A 63 -14.52 15.74 -17.88
N ARG A 64 -13.57 15.12 -18.58
CA ARG A 64 -13.49 15.17 -20.05
C ARG A 64 -14.65 14.41 -20.69
N ILE A 65 -14.95 13.21 -20.19
CA ILE A 65 -16.12 12.44 -20.66
C ILE A 65 -17.40 13.24 -20.40
N ASN A 66 -17.56 13.80 -19.20
CA ASN A 66 -18.72 14.59 -18.83
C ASN A 66 -18.90 15.81 -19.75
N MET A 67 -17.82 16.54 -20.04
CA MET A 67 -17.87 17.67 -20.98
C MET A 67 -18.31 17.23 -22.39
N SER A 68 -17.86 16.06 -22.87
CA SER A 68 -18.29 15.53 -24.16
C SER A 68 -19.78 15.16 -24.21
N LEU A 69 -20.37 14.81 -23.07
CA LEU A 69 -21.77 14.41 -22.91
C LEU A 69 -22.69 15.55 -22.46
N ALA A 70 -22.13 16.69 -22.04
CA ALA A 70 -22.88 17.83 -21.52
C ALA A 70 -23.90 18.33 -22.53
N GLU A 71 -25.00 18.91 -22.07
CA GLU A 71 -26.01 19.54 -22.93
C GLU A 71 -25.38 20.60 -23.86
N ASP A 72 -25.96 20.78 -25.04
CA ASP A 72 -25.47 21.74 -26.05
C ASP A 72 -25.39 23.16 -25.47
N SER A 73 -26.35 23.55 -24.63
CA SER A 73 -26.39 24.84 -23.95
C SER A 73 -25.16 25.07 -23.07
N PHE A 74 -24.70 24.03 -22.35
CA PHE A 74 -23.53 24.09 -21.49
C PHE A 74 -22.23 23.95 -22.28
N TYR A 75 -22.17 22.98 -23.20
CA TYR A 75 -20.98 22.75 -24.02
C TYR A 75 -20.63 23.96 -24.87
N ASN A 76 -21.63 24.67 -25.41
CA ASN A 76 -21.41 25.84 -26.26
C ASN A 76 -21.04 27.11 -25.47
N GLN A 77 -21.01 27.09 -24.14
CA GLN A 77 -20.62 28.26 -23.36
C GLN A 77 -19.19 28.71 -23.65
N ASP A 78 -18.98 30.02 -23.60
CA ASP A 78 -17.66 30.62 -23.64
C ASP A 78 -17.03 30.60 -22.25
N PHE A 79 -16.09 29.68 -22.06
CA PHE A 79 -15.29 29.58 -20.84
C PHE A 79 -14.06 30.51 -20.87
N LYS A 80 -13.67 31.08 -22.01
CA LYS A 80 -12.46 31.91 -22.14
C LYS A 80 -12.71 33.34 -21.67
N THR A 81 -13.90 33.88 -21.94
CA THR A 81 -14.25 35.24 -21.51
C THR A 81 -14.55 35.26 -20.01
N PRO A 82 -13.92 36.17 -19.23
CA PRO A 82 -14.23 36.34 -17.81
C PRO A 82 -15.63 36.92 -17.60
N ASP A 83 -16.39 36.35 -16.67
CA ASP A 83 -17.64 36.91 -16.13
C ASP A 83 -17.46 37.04 -14.61
N THR A 84 -17.11 38.23 -14.14
CA THR A 84 -16.76 38.46 -12.74
C THR A 84 -17.90 38.18 -11.76
N THR A 85 -19.15 38.15 -12.23
CA THR A 85 -20.32 37.93 -11.36
C THR A 85 -20.63 36.44 -11.22
N ARG A 86 -20.58 35.69 -12.33
CA ARG A 86 -20.80 34.24 -12.35
C ARG A 86 -19.59 33.48 -11.83
N ASP A 87 -18.40 33.84 -12.29
CA ASP A 87 -17.15 33.13 -11.97
C ASP A 87 -16.76 33.27 -10.50
N ALA A 88 -17.31 34.25 -9.78
CA ALA A 88 -17.12 34.40 -8.34
C ALA A 88 -17.96 33.42 -7.49
N LYS A 89 -18.91 32.70 -8.08
CA LYS A 89 -19.86 31.81 -7.37
C LYS A 89 -19.58 30.35 -7.65
N GLU A 90 -19.83 29.48 -6.67
CA GLU A 90 -19.84 28.03 -6.92
C GLU A 90 -21.02 27.63 -7.81
N PRO A 91 -20.88 26.61 -8.68
CA PRO A 91 -19.67 25.78 -8.90
C PRO A 91 -18.64 26.38 -9.88
N TRP A 92 -18.89 27.55 -10.47
CA TRP A 92 -18.05 28.16 -11.50
C TRP A 92 -16.66 28.52 -11.01
N LYS A 93 -16.58 29.11 -9.81
CA LYS A 93 -15.33 29.48 -9.16
C LYS A 93 -14.34 28.32 -9.11
N THR A 94 -14.80 27.12 -8.75
CA THR A 94 -13.94 25.94 -8.61
C THR A 94 -13.70 25.20 -9.92
N ASN A 95 -14.67 25.21 -10.85
CA ASN A 95 -14.66 24.28 -11.98
C ASN A 95 -14.46 24.91 -13.36
N LYS A 96 -14.57 26.24 -13.52
CA LYS A 96 -14.50 26.92 -14.83
C LYS A 96 -13.24 26.55 -15.62
N GLU A 97 -12.08 26.62 -14.99
CA GLU A 97 -10.80 26.29 -15.63
C GLU A 97 -10.73 24.82 -16.06
N LYS A 98 -11.20 23.91 -15.19
CA LYS A 98 -11.26 22.47 -15.49
C LYS A 98 -12.20 22.19 -16.67
N TRP A 99 -13.36 22.83 -16.71
CA TRP A 99 -14.30 22.72 -17.83
C TRP A 99 -13.72 23.29 -19.12
N GLN A 100 -13.04 24.43 -19.07
CA GLN A 100 -12.36 25.00 -20.23
C GLN A 100 -11.33 24.04 -20.81
N GLN A 101 -10.45 23.49 -19.97
CA GLN A 101 -9.43 22.53 -20.38
C GLN A 101 -10.07 21.24 -20.94
N ALA A 102 -11.08 20.71 -20.26
CA ALA A 102 -11.82 19.55 -20.73
C ALA A 102 -12.46 19.79 -22.11
N LYS A 103 -13.10 20.95 -22.32
CA LYS A 103 -13.73 21.32 -23.60
C LYS A 103 -12.68 21.40 -24.71
N GLN A 104 -11.53 22.03 -24.46
CA GLN A 104 -10.47 22.13 -25.45
C GLN A 104 -9.97 20.75 -25.89
N LEU A 105 -9.74 19.84 -24.95
CA LEU A 105 -9.30 18.47 -25.26
C LEU A 105 -10.35 17.67 -26.05
N VAL A 106 -11.63 17.84 -25.72
CA VAL A 106 -12.74 17.22 -26.47
C VAL A 106 -12.85 17.80 -27.88
N GLN A 107 -12.66 19.12 -28.05
CA GLN A 107 -12.69 19.79 -29.35
C GLN A 107 -11.54 19.37 -30.25
N ASP A 108 -10.33 19.25 -29.69
CA ASP A 108 -9.14 18.84 -30.44
C ASP A 108 -9.23 17.37 -30.89
N GLY A 109 -10.07 16.55 -30.24
CA GLY A 109 -10.37 15.18 -30.63
C GLY A 109 -9.19 14.19 -30.54
N LYS A 110 -8.08 14.61 -29.92
CA LYS A 110 -6.83 13.85 -29.82
C LYS A 110 -6.66 13.12 -28.49
N HIS A 111 -7.42 13.50 -27.46
CA HIS A 111 -7.33 12.85 -26.16
C HIS A 111 -7.99 11.46 -26.20
N LYS A 112 -7.29 10.46 -25.67
CA LYS A 112 -7.76 9.08 -25.59
C LYS A 112 -7.91 8.68 -24.13
N ILE A 113 -9.05 8.07 -23.79
CA ILE A 113 -9.31 7.47 -22.49
C ILE A 113 -9.49 5.98 -22.72
N LEU A 114 -8.63 5.14 -22.12
CA LEU A 114 -8.61 3.70 -22.36
C LEU A 114 -8.64 3.37 -23.88
N ASP A 115 -7.77 4.04 -24.64
CA ASP A 115 -7.65 3.97 -26.11
C ASP A 115 -8.84 4.51 -26.94
N ILE A 116 -9.87 5.06 -26.30
CA ILE A 116 -11.05 5.61 -26.98
C ILE A 116 -10.90 7.12 -27.15
N GLU A 117 -10.95 7.60 -28.38
CA GLU A 117 -11.01 9.04 -28.67
C GLU A 117 -12.28 9.65 -28.09
N VAL A 118 -12.11 10.65 -27.23
CA VAL A 118 -13.24 11.36 -26.63
C VAL A 118 -13.75 12.41 -27.61
N LYS A 119 -14.87 12.09 -28.27
CA LYS A 119 -15.65 12.97 -29.13
C LYS A 119 -17.04 13.19 -28.58
N ARG A 120 -17.70 14.26 -29.00
CA ARG A 120 -19.08 14.54 -28.63
C ARG A 120 -20.04 13.59 -29.36
N PRO A 121 -20.84 12.77 -28.66
CA PRO A 121 -21.92 11.99 -29.28
C PRO A 121 -23.05 12.91 -29.75
N GLN A 122 -23.86 12.43 -30.71
CA GLN A 122 -25.08 13.10 -31.13
C GLN A 122 -26.08 13.20 -29.97
N ASP A 123 -27.00 14.15 -30.05
CA ASP A 123 -28.07 14.24 -29.06
C ASP A 123 -28.98 13.01 -29.14
N SER A 124 -29.11 12.29 -28.02
CA SER A 124 -29.89 11.07 -27.92
C SER A 124 -30.22 10.73 -26.47
N HIS A 125 -31.15 9.80 -26.27
CA HIS A 125 -31.47 9.27 -24.94
C HIS A 125 -30.24 8.62 -24.29
N GLU A 126 -29.43 7.90 -25.06
CA GLU A 126 -28.20 7.24 -24.61
C GLU A 126 -27.15 8.26 -24.15
N ARG A 127 -27.04 9.41 -24.84
CA ARG A 127 -26.16 10.51 -24.38
C ARG A 127 -26.56 11.01 -22.99
N ASN A 128 -27.86 11.21 -22.77
CA ASN A 128 -28.38 11.69 -21.48
C ASN A 128 -28.21 10.63 -20.37
N ALA A 129 -28.46 9.36 -20.69
CA ALA A 129 -28.22 8.26 -19.76
C ALA A 129 -26.74 8.14 -19.38
N ALA A 130 -25.84 8.28 -20.36
CA ALA A 130 -24.40 8.30 -20.12
C ALA A 130 -24.00 9.50 -19.27
N ALA A 131 -24.52 10.70 -19.55
CA ALA A 131 -24.25 11.89 -18.74
C ALA A 131 -24.63 11.69 -17.26
N ALA A 132 -25.77 11.07 -16.98
CA ALA A 132 -26.19 10.73 -15.62
C ALA A 132 -25.25 9.72 -14.93
N ALA A 133 -24.81 8.69 -15.67
CA ALA A 133 -23.85 7.72 -15.17
C ALA A 133 -22.49 8.36 -14.84
N VAL A 134 -21.96 9.19 -15.75
CA VAL A 134 -20.68 9.90 -15.55
C VAL A 134 -20.76 10.88 -14.38
N ASN A 135 -21.85 11.65 -14.24
CA ASN A 135 -22.06 12.54 -13.10
C ASN A 135 -22.15 11.78 -11.76
N THR A 136 -22.58 10.53 -11.78
CA THR A 136 -22.57 9.67 -10.59
C THR A 136 -21.15 9.20 -10.27
N SER A 137 -20.38 8.77 -11.27
CA SER A 137 -18.96 8.44 -11.10
C SER A 137 -18.13 9.63 -10.63
N LEU A 138 -18.36 10.83 -11.17
CA LEU A 138 -17.68 12.07 -10.74
C LEU A 138 -17.84 12.30 -9.23
N ARG A 139 -19.08 12.31 -8.74
CA ARG A 139 -19.38 12.51 -7.31
C ARG A 139 -18.77 11.42 -6.42
N ALA A 140 -18.76 10.18 -6.90
CA ALA A 140 -18.14 9.08 -6.18
C ALA A 140 -16.61 9.29 -6.05
N VAL A 141 -15.92 9.62 -7.15
CA VAL A 141 -14.48 9.87 -7.15
C VAL A 141 -14.11 11.11 -6.33
N GLU A 142 -14.90 12.18 -6.41
CA GLU A 142 -14.74 13.36 -5.53
C GLU A 142 -14.85 12.98 -4.06
N SER A 143 -15.76 12.07 -3.70
CA SER A 143 -15.89 11.59 -2.33
C SER A 143 -14.69 10.76 -1.90
N LEU A 144 -14.13 9.93 -2.78
CA LEU A 144 -12.93 9.12 -2.49
C LEU A 144 -11.72 10.00 -2.16
N LEU A 145 -11.55 11.15 -2.82
CA LEU A 145 -10.47 12.12 -2.50
C LEU A 145 -10.52 12.59 -1.04
N THR A 146 -11.71 12.66 -0.43
CA THR A 146 -11.88 13.08 0.97
C THR A 146 -11.50 11.98 1.98
N LEU A 147 -11.37 10.74 1.51
CA LEU A 147 -11.07 9.56 2.33
C LEU A 147 -9.57 9.19 2.31
N ILE A 148 -8.75 9.90 1.52
CA ILE A 148 -7.32 9.64 1.42
C ILE A 148 -6.64 9.84 2.78
N LYS A 149 -5.88 8.84 3.17
CA LYS A 149 -5.10 8.81 4.40
C LYS A 149 -3.71 9.40 4.19
N THR A 150 -3.30 10.30 5.08
CA THR A 150 -2.03 11.05 5.01
C THR A 150 -1.35 11.19 6.38
N GLU A 151 -1.70 10.34 7.34
CA GLU A 151 -1.28 10.49 8.75
C GLU A 151 0.24 10.33 8.95
N VAL A 152 0.88 9.50 8.14
CA VAL A 152 2.33 9.24 8.23
C VAL A 152 2.96 9.48 6.86
N THR A 153 4.16 10.06 6.86
CA THR A 153 4.98 10.25 5.66
C THR A 153 6.25 9.39 5.75
N LYS A 154 6.85 9.10 4.59
CA LYS A 154 8.16 8.43 4.53
C LYS A 154 9.23 9.25 5.27
N GLN A 155 9.18 10.58 5.16
CA GLN A 155 10.09 11.48 5.88
C GLN A 155 9.97 11.33 7.40
N ALA A 156 8.75 11.18 7.94
CA ALA A 156 8.56 10.98 9.37
C ALA A 156 9.19 9.67 9.88
N VAL A 157 9.27 8.63 9.05
CA VAL A 157 10.03 7.40 9.37
C VAL A 157 11.52 7.69 9.37
N ILE A 158 12.02 8.38 8.35
CA ILE A 158 13.44 8.77 8.23
C ILE A 158 13.86 9.60 9.45
N ASP A 159 13.03 10.56 9.87
CA ASP A 159 13.33 11.44 11.00
C ASP A 159 13.51 10.65 12.31
N GLU A 160 12.69 9.63 12.57
CA GLU A 160 12.85 8.75 13.74
C GLU A 160 14.12 7.90 13.63
N LEU A 161 14.39 7.29 12.47
CA LEU A 161 15.60 6.51 12.23
C LEU A 161 16.87 7.37 12.44
N ARG A 162 16.88 8.60 11.91
CA ARG A 162 18.00 9.53 12.09
C ARG A 162 18.09 10.03 13.53
N THR A 163 16.96 10.21 14.22
CA THR A 163 16.95 10.54 15.64
C THR A 163 17.51 9.39 16.49
N ALA A 164 17.27 8.13 16.16
CA ALA A 164 17.98 7.01 16.81
C ALA A 164 19.50 7.07 16.57
N ALA A 165 19.94 7.31 15.33
CA ALA A 165 21.36 7.39 15.00
C ALA A 165 22.08 8.54 15.71
N TYR A 166 21.44 9.72 15.75
CA TYR A 166 22.10 10.99 16.05
C TYR A 166 21.45 11.81 17.16
N GLY A 167 20.37 11.34 17.78
CA GLY A 167 19.59 12.11 18.76
C GLY A 167 18.78 13.26 18.15
N GLN A 168 18.79 13.42 16.82
CA GLN A 168 18.00 14.39 16.08
C GLN A 168 17.85 13.98 14.59
N PRO A 169 16.87 14.52 13.84
CA PRO A 169 16.63 14.09 12.45
C PRO A 169 17.68 14.58 11.43
N LYS A 170 18.38 15.68 11.71
CA LYS A 170 19.22 16.39 10.71
C LYS A 170 20.64 15.83 10.54
N GLY A 171 21.02 14.80 11.29
CA GLY A 171 22.40 14.30 11.32
C GLY A 171 23.11 14.59 12.64
N VAL A 172 24.44 14.47 12.64
CA VAL A 172 25.27 14.75 13.83
C VAL A 172 25.12 16.22 14.23
N ASP A 173 24.79 16.46 15.50
CA ASP A 173 24.80 17.78 16.13
C ASP A 173 26.22 18.13 16.58
N GLU A 174 26.98 18.75 15.69
CA GLU A 174 28.40 19.07 15.94
C GLU A 174 28.57 20.16 17.01
N SER A 175 27.60 21.06 17.13
CA SER A 175 27.66 22.23 18.03
C SER A 175 26.87 22.05 19.33
N GLY A 176 25.87 21.17 19.32
CA GLY A 176 24.86 21.12 20.36
C GLY A 176 24.73 19.77 21.06
N THR A 177 23.79 19.80 22.00
CA THR A 177 23.27 18.74 22.84
C THR A 177 23.02 17.39 22.20
N ALA A 178 22.48 17.39 20.98
CA ALA A 178 21.54 16.36 20.57
C ALA A 178 22.21 15.00 20.34
N THR A 179 23.39 14.97 19.71
CA THR A 179 24.10 13.71 19.46
C THR A 179 24.93 13.27 20.66
N PHE A 180 25.76 14.17 21.18
CA PHE A 180 26.74 13.87 22.23
C PHE A 180 26.45 14.68 23.49
N SER A 181 26.63 14.04 24.65
CA SER A 181 26.49 14.71 25.93
C SER A 181 27.61 15.72 26.16
N GLU A 182 27.27 16.84 26.81
CA GLU A 182 28.26 17.85 27.21
C GLU A 182 29.30 17.29 28.17
N ALA A 183 28.84 16.50 29.15
CA ALA A 183 29.69 15.85 30.14
C ALA A 183 29.85 14.36 29.77
N PRO A 184 31.03 13.94 29.28
CA PRO A 184 31.26 12.58 28.80
C PRO A 184 30.97 11.51 29.86
N ALA A 185 31.30 11.79 31.13
CA ALA A 185 31.04 10.88 32.24
C ALA A 185 29.55 10.49 32.31
N THR A 186 28.66 11.48 32.41
CA THR A 186 27.21 11.22 32.42
C THR A 186 26.67 10.71 31.08
N GLY A 187 27.29 11.10 29.96
CA GLY A 187 26.96 10.60 28.63
C GLY A 187 27.22 9.11 28.45
N CYS A 188 28.21 8.56 29.17
CA CYS A 188 28.49 7.13 29.21
C CYS A 188 27.89 6.44 30.45
N GLY A 189 27.23 7.19 31.33
CA GLY A 189 26.43 6.71 32.46
C GLY A 189 27.02 6.93 33.85
N ASP A 190 28.30 7.25 33.93
CA ASP A 190 29.05 7.47 35.16
C ASP A 190 28.90 6.29 36.15
N ASN A 191 28.82 6.54 37.46
CA ASN A 191 28.68 5.52 38.51
C ASN A 191 27.24 5.37 39.03
N ASN A 192 26.31 6.22 38.58
CA ASN A 192 24.94 6.27 39.05
C ASN A 192 23.95 6.24 37.87
N GLN A 193 23.21 5.13 37.77
CA GLN A 193 22.24 4.90 36.71
C GLN A 193 21.08 5.90 36.69
N ALA A 194 20.71 6.47 37.84
CA ALA A 194 19.68 7.50 37.89
C ALA A 194 20.08 8.78 37.12
N ASN A 195 21.38 9.05 37.03
CA ASN A 195 21.94 10.23 36.37
C ASN A 195 22.45 9.93 34.95
N SER A 196 22.33 8.68 34.49
CA SER A 196 22.84 8.28 33.19
C SER A 196 22.10 9.01 32.06
N LYS A 197 22.89 9.54 31.13
CA LYS A 197 22.45 10.08 29.83
C LYS A 197 22.88 9.19 28.66
N ALA A 198 23.36 7.98 28.97
CA ALA A 198 23.64 6.98 27.95
C ALA A 198 22.35 6.56 27.24
N GLY A 199 22.47 6.12 25.99
CA GLY A 199 21.31 5.70 25.21
C GLY A 199 20.60 6.83 24.48
N LYS A 200 21.11 8.08 24.53
CA LYS A 200 20.50 9.20 23.79
C LYS A 200 20.58 9.04 22.27
N SER A 201 21.68 8.47 21.78
CA SER A 201 21.92 8.22 20.35
C SER A 201 22.89 7.06 20.19
N ILE A 202 22.76 6.34 19.07
CA ILE A 202 23.72 5.27 18.74
C ILE A 202 25.14 5.83 18.62
N ALA A 203 25.29 7.04 18.05
CA ALA A 203 26.58 7.71 17.94
C ALA A 203 27.25 7.96 19.30
N ASN A 204 26.52 8.46 20.31
CA ASN A 204 27.05 8.66 21.65
C ASN A 204 27.54 7.35 22.27
N ASP A 205 26.72 6.31 22.18
CA ASP A 205 27.03 5.01 22.78
C ASP A 205 28.24 4.36 22.10
N MET A 206 28.39 4.50 20.78
CA MET A 206 29.58 4.05 20.05
C MET A 206 30.85 4.76 20.54
N VAL A 207 30.80 6.08 20.73
CA VAL A 207 31.94 6.84 21.24
C VAL A 207 32.27 6.43 22.68
N CYS A 208 31.27 6.26 23.54
CA CYS A 208 31.46 5.78 24.92
C CYS A 208 32.10 4.39 24.99
N LEU A 209 31.64 3.47 24.14
CA LEU A 209 32.14 2.09 24.10
C LEU A 209 33.59 2.00 23.58
N CYS A 210 34.00 2.91 22.70
CA CYS A 210 35.23 2.77 21.94
C CYS A 210 36.31 3.79 22.27
N SER A 211 36.00 4.86 23.00
CA SER A 211 36.96 5.92 23.31
C SER A 211 37.61 5.74 24.69
N LYS A 212 38.82 6.29 24.82
CA LYS A 212 39.55 6.40 26.09
C LYS A 212 40.25 7.76 26.18
N THR A 213 40.64 8.19 27.38
CA THR A 213 41.18 9.54 27.62
C THR A 213 42.32 9.94 26.69
N LEU A 214 43.26 9.02 26.43
CA LEU A 214 44.44 9.30 25.61
C LEU A 214 44.23 9.07 24.11
N GLY A 215 43.06 8.58 23.68
CA GLY A 215 42.85 8.14 22.30
C GLY A 215 43.46 6.77 22.01
N SER A 216 43.50 6.36 20.74
CA SER A 216 44.16 5.11 20.29
C SER A 216 43.65 3.86 20.99
N SER A 217 42.34 3.77 21.15
CA SER A 217 41.68 2.55 21.62
C SER A 217 41.64 1.50 20.51
N ASP A 218 41.98 0.27 20.86
CA ASP A 218 41.93 -0.93 20.03
C ASP A 218 40.82 -1.91 20.48
N SER A 219 40.05 -1.56 21.51
CA SER A 219 39.03 -2.45 22.09
C SER A 219 37.89 -2.77 21.11
N CYS A 220 37.48 -1.81 20.27
CA CYS A 220 36.35 -2.00 19.35
C CYS A 220 36.71 -2.55 17.97
N THR A 221 37.96 -2.36 17.51
CA THR A 221 38.35 -2.70 16.14
C THR A 221 39.64 -3.51 16.03
N GLY A 222 40.24 -3.87 17.16
CA GLY A 222 41.43 -4.71 17.22
C GLY A 222 42.72 -4.01 16.84
N THR A 223 42.62 -2.76 16.37
CA THR A 223 43.77 -1.90 16.06
C THR A 223 43.37 -0.45 16.31
N ALA A 224 44.26 0.34 16.89
CA ALA A 224 44.00 1.75 17.14
C ALA A 224 43.76 2.53 15.83
N ILE A 225 42.62 3.23 15.74
CA ILE A 225 42.25 4.06 14.58
C ILE A 225 42.78 5.49 14.78
N GLY A 226 44.09 5.62 15.05
CA GLY A 226 44.72 6.91 15.36
C GLY A 226 44.38 7.44 16.77
N THR A 227 44.66 8.72 17.02
CA THR A 227 44.53 9.36 18.35
C THR A 227 43.17 10.02 18.59
N SER A 228 42.24 9.94 17.64
CA SER A 228 40.94 10.62 17.68
C SER A 228 39.88 9.94 18.55
N LEU A 229 40.10 8.70 19.00
CA LEU A 229 39.15 7.93 19.83
C LEU A 229 39.12 8.42 21.28
N LYS A 230 38.70 9.67 21.45
CA LYS A 230 38.59 10.41 22.71
C LYS A 230 37.16 10.85 22.92
N TYR A 231 36.79 11.00 24.19
CA TYR A 231 35.55 11.64 24.57
C TYR A 231 35.81 12.51 25.81
N THR A 232 36.63 13.56 25.67
CA THR A 232 36.84 14.53 26.75
C THR A 232 35.91 15.74 26.65
N ASN A 233 35.42 15.99 25.43
CA ASN A 233 34.50 17.07 25.08
C ASN A 233 33.73 16.67 23.81
N ARG A 234 32.81 17.53 23.37
CA ARG A 234 31.96 17.30 22.20
C ARG A 234 32.74 17.19 20.89
N ALA A 235 33.74 18.05 20.67
CA ALA A 235 34.53 18.05 19.43
C ALA A 235 35.32 16.75 19.29
N ASP A 236 35.88 16.24 20.39
CA ASP A 236 36.50 14.91 20.44
C ASP A 236 35.51 13.81 20.07
N ALA A 237 34.27 13.87 20.60
CA ALA A 237 33.24 12.88 20.31
C ALA A 237 32.85 12.85 18.83
N VAL A 238 32.70 14.02 18.21
CA VAL A 238 32.46 14.15 16.76
C VAL A 238 33.61 13.53 15.97
N ALA A 239 34.86 13.84 16.32
CA ALA A 239 36.03 13.28 15.66
C ALA A 239 36.13 11.76 15.84
N ALA A 240 35.85 11.25 17.04
CA ALA A 240 35.83 9.83 17.37
C ALA A 240 34.75 9.10 16.57
N PHE A 241 33.52 9.61 16.54
CA PHE A 241 32.43 9.01 15.78
C PHE A 241 32.72 8.99 14.28
N ASN A 242 33.26 10.07 13.73
CA ASN A 242 33.67 10.13 12.32
C ASN A 242 34.79 9.13 11.98
N ALA A 243 35.65 8.77 12.94
CA ALA A 243 36.64 7.71 12.78
C ALA A 243 36.05 6.30 12.93
N LEU A 244 35.03 6.11 13.77
CA LEU A 244 34.38 4.83 14.04
C LEU A 244 33.35 4.44 12.98
N LYS A 245 32.51 5.37 12.52
CA LYS A 245 31.42 5.11 11.56
C LYS A 245 31.90 4.37 10.30
N PRO A 246 33.04 4.72 9.67
CA PRO A 246 33.55 3.99 8.50
C PRO A 246 34.00 2.54 8.79
N LYS A 247 34.16 2.17 10.06
CA LYS A 247 34.52 0.79 10.48
C LYS A 247 33.33 -0.13 10.65
N CYS A 248 32.10 0.41 10.58
CA CYS A 248 30.92 -0.41 10.49
C CYS A 248 30.87 -1.08 9.12
N HIS A 249 31.06 -2.40 9.09
CA HIS A 249 30.91 -3.17 7.86
C HIS A 249 29.51 -2.97 7.28
N LYS A 250 29.45 -2.73 5.98
CA LYS A 250 28.20 -2.65 5.23
C LYS A 250 28.02 -3.96 4.48
N THR A 251 26.86 -4.57 4.61
CA THR A 251 26.41 -5.61 3.70
C THR A 251 25.72 -4.96 2.49
N ALA A 252 25.20 -5.76 1.55
CA ALA A 252 24.41 -5.27 0.41
C ALA A 252 23.34 -4.25 0.84
N ALA A 253 22.84 -3.44 -0.12
CA ALA A 253 21.98 -2.29 0.14
C ALA A 253 20.84 -2.57 1.15
N LEU A 254 21.13 -2.31 2.43
CA LEU A 254 20.21 -2.54 3.53
C LEU A 254 19.07 -1.53 3.44
N LYS A 255 17.85 -2.02 3.58
CA LYS A 255 16.65 -1.20 3.71
C LYS A 255 16.09 -1.32 5.12
N ALA A 256 15.51 -0.23 5.61
CA ALA A 256 14.82 -0.22 6.88
C ALA A 256 13.41 -0.80 6.71
N THR A 257 13.22 -1.97 7.29
CA THR A 257 11.93 -2.67 7.45
C THR A 257 11.66 -2.92 8.93
N GLU A 258 10.41 -3.19 9.29
CA GLU A 258 10.05 -3.64 10.65
C GLU A 258 10.92 -4.81 11.12
N ALA A 259 11.18 -5.78 10.25
CA ALA A 259 11.99 -6.96 10.56
C ALA A 259 13.46 -6.60 10.84
N THR A 260 14.08 -5.76 10.01
CA THR A 260 15.49 -5.35 10.21
C THR A 260 15.65 -4.52 11.49
N ILE A 261 14.67 -3.67 11.81
CA ILE A 261 14.65 -2.88 13.03
C ILE A 261 14.51 -3.80 14.26
N ALA A 262 13.52 -4.70 14.24
CA ALA A 262 13.31 -5.66 15.33
C ALA A 262 14.54 -6.55 15.57
N ALA A 263 15.21 -6.98 14.50
CA ALA A 263 16.44 -7.75 14.58
C ALA A 263 17.57 -6.96 15.25
N ALA A 264 17.77 -5.69 14.89
CA ALA A 264 18.77 -4.83 15.52
C ALA A 264 18.49 -4.58 17.01
N VAL A 265 17.23 -4.29 17.36
CA VAL A 265 16.78 -4.12 18.76
C VAL A 265 17.03 -5.40 19.56
N THR A 266 16.62 -6.55 19.03
CA THR A 266 16.79 -7.85 19.69
C THR A 266 18.27 -8.19 19.88
N GLN A 267 19.10 -7.96 18.86
CA GLN A 267 20.53 -8.22 18.93
C GLN A 267 21.21 -7.33 19.99
N PHE A 268 20.80 -6.06 20.11
CA PHE A 268 21.28 -5.17 21.16
C PHE A 268 20.91 -5.67 22.55
N VAL A 269 19.63 -5.95 22.80
CA VAL A 269 19.15 -6.40 24.12
C VAL A 269 19.81 -7.73 24.52
N ALA A 270 19.97 -8.66 23.59
CA ALA A 270 20.67 -9.92 23.84
C ALA A 270 22.16 -9.69 24.19
N THR A 271 22.82 -8.77 23.49
CA THR A 271 24.24 -8.45 23.74
C THR A 271 24.45 -7.79 25.09
N LEU A 272 23.56 -6.87 25.48
CA LEU A 272 23.59 -6.24 26.80
C LEU A 272 23.53 -7.27 27.93
N ARG A 273 22.64 -8.27 27.79
CA ARG A 273 22.48 -9.35 28.77
C ARG A 273 23.66 -10.33 28.77
N ALA A 274 24.16 -10.71 27.60
CA ALA A 274 25.27 -11.65 27.46
C ALA A 274 26.62 -11.07 27.89
N GLY A 275 26.77 -9.74 27.83
CA GLY A 275 28.01 -9.04 28.19
C GLY A 275 28.20 -8.78 29.69
N GLN A 276 27.28 -9.24 30.55
CA GLN A 276 27.32 -8.97 31.99
C GLN A 276 28.52 -9.65 32.67
N LYS A 277 29.21 -8.90 33.53
CA LYS A 277 30.34 -9.35 34.35
C LYS A 277 29.97 -9.33 35.84
N ALA A 278 30.74 -10.03 36.66
CA ALA A 278 30.53 -10.06 38.11
C ALA A 278 30.51 -8.65 38.73
N GLU A 279 31.38 -7.76 38.24
CA GLU A 279 31.48 -6.37 38.70
C GLU A 279 30.33 -5.47 38.22
N HIS A 280 29.46 -5.94 37.31
CA HIS A 280 28.33 -5.18 36.83
C HIS A 280 27.15 -5.18 37.80
N THR A 281 27.14 -5.97 38.88
CA THR A 281 26.17 -5.94 40.01
C THR A 281 24.76 -5.38 39.68
N ASN A 282 23.99 -6.11 38.85
CA ASN A 282 22.63 -5.75 38.42
C ASN A 282 22.50 -4.44 37.62
N LYS A 283 23.59 -3.91 37.08
CA LYS A 283 23.61 -2.69 36.26
C LYS A 283 23.47 -3.02 34.78
N ASN A 284 22.78 -2.16 34.05
CA ASN A 284 22.64 -2.28 32.61
C ASN A 284 23.92 -1.76 31.90
N ILE A 285 24.97 -2.57 31.85
CA ILE A 285 26.26 -2.20 31.21
C ILE A 285 26.47 -2.94 29.89
N LEU A 286 26.76 -2.18 28.83
CA LEU A 286 27.32 -2.69 27.58
C LEU A 286 28.84 -2.48 27.57
N GLY A 287 29.59 -3.52 27.22
CA GLY A 287 31.03 -3.45 27.02
C GLY A 287 31.82 -4.30 28.01
N SER A 288 33.13 -4.35 27.81
CA SER A 288 34.02 -5.31 28.43
C SER A 288 34.63 -4.85 29.75
N LYS A 289 34.45 -3.58 30.15
CA LYS A 289 35.04 -3.09 31.39
C LYS A 289 34.43 -3.82 32.60
N SER A 290 35.27 -4.47 33.40
CA SER A 290 34.90 -5.03 34.71
C SER A 290 34.78 -3.93 35.76
N ALA A 291 33.82 -3.02 35.58
CA ALA A 291 33.55 -1.94 36.51
C ALA A 291 32.05 -1.62 36.53
N ALA A 292 31.59 -1.10 37.67
CA ALA A 292 30.23 -0.60 37.86
C ALA A 292 30.04 0.86 37.41
N GLN A 293 31.04 1.42 36.73
CA GLN A 293 31.10 2.82 36.28
C GLN A 293 31.58 2.87 34.83
N CYS A 294 30.97 3.74 34.01
CA CYS A 294 31.37 3.99 32.62
C CYS A 294 31.50 5.49 32.36
N ASN A 295 32.70 5.98 32.04
CA ASN A 295 32.95 7.42 31.94
C ASN A 295 33.88 7.86 30.80
N ALA A 296 34.23 6.96 29.87
CA ALA A 296 35.20 7.18 28.78
C ALA A 296 36.59 7.70 29.24
N GLY A 297 36.83 7.65 30.57
CA GLY A 297 38.00 8.13 31.27
C GLY A 297 38.87 6.96 31.72
N VAL A 298 39.08 6.87 33.04
CA VAL A 298 39.71 5.69 33.68
C VAL A 298 38.85 4.43 33.56
N ASN A 299 37.54 4.61 33.46
CA ASN A 299 36.56 3.56 33.23
C ASN A 299 35.99 3.70 31.80
N ASP A 300 36.88 3.53 30.84
CA ASP A 300 36.62 3.46 29.41
C ASP A 300 36.01 2.11 28.99
N GLY A 301 35.61 2.03 27.72
CA GLY A 301 35.27 0.74 27.12
C GLY A 301 33.88 0.20 27.50
N CYS A 302 32.98 1.05 27.99
CA CYS A 302 31.63 0.63 28.36
C CYS A 302 30.61 1.76 28.33
N VAL A 303 29.33 1.37 28.38
CA VAL A 303 28.17 2.25 28.46
C VAL A 303 27.26 1.75 29.59
N LEU A 304 26.94 2.61 30.54
CA LEU A 304 26.06 2.32 31.67
C LEU A 304 24.69 2.98 31.44
N TYR A 305 23.67 2.18 31.17
CA TYR A 305 22.29 2.63 30.98
C TYR A 305 21.54 2.76 32.29
N LYS A 306 20.44 3.52 32.28
CA LYS A 306 19.54 3.64 33.44
C LYS A 306 18.97 2.27 33.82
N ASP A 307 18.48 2.17 35.06
CA ASP A 307 17.83 0.96 35.55
C ASP A 307 16.59 0.60 34.72
N THR A 308 16.34 -0.70 34.58
CA THR A 308 15.13 -1.19 33.94
C THR A 308 13.97 -1.05 34.93
N PRO A 309 12.94 -0.24 34.64
CA PRO A 309 11.76 -0.11 35.48
C PRO A 309 10.95 -1.43 35.55
N GLU A 310 9.97 -1.50 36.45
CA GLU A 310 9.10 -2.68 36.64
C GLU A 310 8.36 -3.11 35.37
N THR A 311 8.16 -2.20 34.41
CA THR A 311 7.58 -2.51 33.09
C THR A 311 8.47 -3.44 32.25
N GLY A 312 9.73 -3.64 32.63
CA GLY A 312 10.69 -4.48 31.94
C GLY A 312 11.31 -3.86 30.68
N ILE A 313 10.93 -2.62 30.33
CA ILE A 313 11.40 -1.92 29.13
C ILE A 313 12.66 -1.12 29.47
N LEU A 314 13.78 -1.45 28.83
CA LEU A 314 15.05 -0.75 29.04
C LEU A 314 14.94 0.71 28.52
N PRO A 315 15.17 1.73 29.37
CA PRO A 315 15.02 3.14 28.99
C PRO A 315 16.23 3.66 28.19
N VAL A 316 16.26 3.34 26.90
CA VAL A 316 17.26 3.79 25.93
C VAL A 316 16.55 4.55 24.81
N ASP A 317 16.77 5.86 24.73
CA ASP A 317 16.03 6.75 23.81
C ASP A 317 16.18 6.31 22.35
N TRP A 318 17.39 5.93 21.91
CA TRP A 318 17.57 5.51 20.52
C TRP A 318 16.87 4.18 20.20
N LEU A 319 16.63 3.29 21.17
CA LEU A 319 15.80 2.09 20.97
C LEU A 319 14.34 2.48 20.78
N ILE A 320 13.83 3.41 21.59
CA ILE A 320 12.46 3.92 21.49
C ILE A 320 12.22 4.55 20.11
N HIS A 321 13.20 5.30 19.59
CA HIS A 321 13.12 5.87 18.24
C HIS A 321 13.13 4.80 17.14
N LEU A 322 13.92 3.73 17.27
CA LEU A 322 13.86 2.60 16.34
C LEU A 322 12.48 1.92 16.36
N GLU A 323 11.93 1.63 17.54
CA GLU A 323 10.61 1.01 17.68
C GLU A 323 9.50 1.94 17.14
N THR A 324 9.62 3.25 17.37
CA THR A 324 8.71 4.25 16.81
C THR A 324 8.79 4.31 15.30
N ALA A 325 9.99 4.20 14.72
CA ALA A 325 10.18 4.11 13.27
C ALA A 325 9.49 2.85 12.70
N ALA A 326 9.63 1.69 13.36
CA ALA A 326 8.95 0.46 12.96
C ALA A 326 7.41 0.62 13.02
N ALA A 327 6.87 1.23 14.08
CA ALA A 327 5.45 1.50 14.18
C ALA A 327 4.95 2.46 13.09
N LYS A 328 5.74 3.48 12.73
CA LYS A 328 5.42 4.40 11.63
C LYS A 328 5.49 3.71 10.26
N LEU A 329 6.44 2.81 10.03
CA LEU A 329 6.49 1.98 8.82
C LEU A 329 5.21 1.15 8.66
N SER A 330 4.78 0.48 9.73
CA SER A 330 3.55 -0.33 9.73
C SER A 330 2.31 0.49 9.41
N ARG A 331 2.20 1.68 10.01
CA ARG A 331 1.11 2.62 9.74
C ARG A 331 1.15 3.16 8.32
N LEU A 332 2.32 3.50 7.81
CA LEU A 332 2.49 3.98 6.43
C LEU A 332 2.10 2.90 5.41
N SER A 333 2.51 1.65 5.63
CA SER A 333 2.10 0.51 4.79
C SER A 333 0.58 0.32 4.81
N SER A 334 -0.04 0.36 5.99
CA SER A 334 -1.51 0.25 6.14
C SER A 334 -2.26 1.40 5.45
N GLN A 335 -1.72 2.62 5.55
CA GLN A 335 -2.22 3.81 4.84
C GLN A 335 -2.15 3.63 3.33
N GLN A 336 -1.02 3.15 2.80
CA GLN A 336 -0.87 2.92 1.35
C GLN A 336 -1.84 1.86 0.85
N GLN A 337 -2.03 0.75 1.58
CA GLN A 337 -3.01 -0.27 1.21
C GLN A 337 -4.44 0.29 1.15
N ALA A 338 -4.83 1.12 2.12
CA ALA A 338 -6.13 1.78 2.11
C ALA A 338 -6.27 2.75 0.93
N ASN A 339 -5.24 3.54 0.64
CA ASN A 339 -5.27 4.50 -0.48
C ASN A 339 -5.24 3.80 -1.85
N GLU A 340 -4.55 2.67 -1.98
CA GLU A 340 -4.58 1.82 -3.18
C GLU A 340 -6.01 1.34 -3.45
N GLN A 341 -6.73 0.91 -2.41
CA GLN A 341 -8.14 0.52 -2.57
C GLN A 341 -9.04 1.68 -3.01
N LEU A 342 -8.75 2.91 -2.59
CA LEU A 342 -9.46 4.10 -3.07
C LEU A 342 -9.13 4.39 -4.54
N LEU A 343 -7.87 4.23 -4.94
CA LEU A 343 -7.45 4.39 -6.33
C LEU A 343 -8.09 3.35 -7.26
N GLU A 344 -8.14 2.09 -6.85
CA GLU A 344 -8.81 1.04 -7.61
C GLU A 344 -10.33 1.28 -7.73
N GLN A 345 -10.97 1.79 -6.68
CA GLN A 345 -12.36 2.24 -6.75
C GLN A 345 -12.54 3.40 -7.73
N ALA A 346 -11.63 4.37 -7.74
CA ALA A 346 -11.68 5.48 -8.69
C ALA A 346 -11.56 5.00 -10.14
N LYS A 347 -10.59 4.11 -10.42
CA LYS A 347 -10.44 3.47 -11.75
C LYS A 347 -11.68 2.70 -12.17
N ALA A 348 -12.33 1.97 -11.26
CA ALA A 348 -13.57 1.24 -11.56
C ALA A 348 -14.73 2.19 -11.91
N HIS A 349 -14.84 3.34 -11.23
CA HIS A 349 -15.80 4.38 -11.57
C HIS A 349 -15.51 5.02 -12.93
N THR A 350 -14.23 5.25 -13.26
CA THR A 350 -13.80 5.70 -14.60
C THR A 350 -14.17 4.69 -15.67
N GLN A 351 -13.88 3.41 -15.46
CA GLN A 351 -14.20 2.34 -16.41
C GLN A 351 -15.72 2.24 -16.65
N THR A 352 -16.53 2.34 -15.60
CA THR A 352 -18.00 2.36 -15.70
C THR A 352 -18.48 3.56 -16.54
N ALA A 353 -17.92 4.75 -16.32
CA ALA A 353 -18.23 5.95 -17.08
C ALA A 353 -17.83 5.83 -18.56
N VAL A 354 -16.64 5.26 -18.83
CA VAL A 354 -16.17 4.99 -20.19
C VAL A 354 -17.13 4.02 -20.91
N GLN A 355 -17.61 2.97 -20.24
CA GLN A 355 -18.56 2.04 -20.85
C GLN A 355 -19.90 2.73 -21.19
N ALA A 356 -20.42 3.57 -20.29
CA ALA A 356 -21.63 4.35 -20.56
C ALA A 356 -21.43 5.28 -21.76
N TYR A 357 -20.26 5.92 -21.86
CA TYR A 357 -19.89 6.76 -22.98
C TYR A 357 -19.79 5.99 -24.32
N ILE A 358 -19.19 4.79 -24.33
CA ILE A 358 -19.15 3.93 -25.53
C ILE A 358 -20.57 3.63 -26.02
N ASN A 359 -21.47 3.29 -25.11
CA ASN A 359 -22.86 3.00 -25.45
C ASN A 359 -23.57 4.22 -26.06
N ALA A 360 -23.27 5.43 -25.58
CA ALA A 360 -23.79 6.68 -26.16
C ALA A 360 -23.24 6.99 -27.56
N ARG A 361 -22.00 6.57 -27.88
CA ARG A 361 -21.42 6.75 -29.23
C ARG A 361 -21.98 5.78 -30.26
N ASN A 362 -22.36 4.59 -29.82
CA ASN A 362 -22.93 3.54 -30.65
C ASN A 362 -24.37 3.30 -30.20
N PRO A 363 -25.29 4.27 -30.38
CA PRO A 363 -26.68 4.07 -30.00
C PRO A 363 -27.16 2.81 -30.71
N ARG A 364 -27.73 1.86 -29.95
CA ARG A 364 -28.41 0.72 -30.55
C ARG A 364 -29.44 1.33 -31.51
N PRO A 365 -29.57 0.86 -32.75
CA PRO A 365 -30.72 1.25 -33.56
C PRO A 365 -31.96 0.99 -32.72
N GLU A 366 -32.87 1.97 -32.66
CA GLU A 366 -34.20 1.77 -32.10
C GLU A 366 -34.80 0.55 -32.81
N THR A 367 -34.65 -0.64 -32.22
CA THR A 367 -35.52 -1.74 -32.53
C THR A 367 -36.87 -1.28 -32.05
N LEU A 368 -37.66 -0.81 -33.02
CA LEU A 368 -39.11 -0.84 -33.10
C LEU A 368 -39.73 -1.09 -31.73
N ALA A 369 -40.38 -0.06 -31.19
CA ALA A 369 -41.46 -0.24 -30.21
C ALA A 369 -42.13 -1.57 -30.49
N GLN A 370 -42.11 -2.50 -29.52
CA GLN A 370 -42.73 -3.80 -29.65
C GLN A 370 -44.13 -3.59 -30.21
N ALA A 371 -44.31 -3.92 -31.49
CA ALA A 371 -45.63 -4.03 -32.06
C ALA A 371 -46.27 -5.22 -31.36
N GLN A 372 -47.09 -4.89 -30.38
CA GLN A 372 -48.04 -5.78 -29.74
C GLN A 372 -48.75 -6.61 -30.84
N PRO A 373 -48.86 -7.94 -30.71
CA PRO A 373 -49.44 -8.79 -31.75
C PRO A 373 -50.98 -8.66 -31.75
N GLU A 374 -51.51 -7.50 -32.13
CA GLU A 374 -52.96 -7.29 -32.28
C GLU A 374 -53.43 -7.32 -33.75
N SER A 375 -52.54 -7.40 -34.74
CA SER A 375 -52.98 -7.27 -36.15
C SER A 375 -53.33 -8.56 -36.89
N LYS A 376 -52.88 -9.75 -36.45
CA LYS A 376 -53.08 -10.99 -37.24
C LYS A 376 -54.40 -11.72 -36.96
N GLU A 377 -54.93 -11.63 -35.74
CA GLU A 377 -56.19 -12.31 -35.41
C GLU A 377 -57.42 -11.58 -35.98
N GLN A 378 -57.36 -10.25 -36.08
CA GLN A 378 -58.39 -9.48 -36.77
C GLN A 378 -58.40 -9.73 -38.28
N ASP A 379 -57.25 -10.07 -38.89
CA ASP A 379 -57.19 -10.37 -40.32
C ASP A 379 -57.80 -11.74 -40.67
N CYS A 380 -57.56 -12.79 -39.86
CA CYS A 380 -58.22 -14.09 -40.09
C CYS A 380 -59.76 -14.00 -39.94
N LYS A 381 -60.25 -13.09 -39.09
CA LYS A 381 -61.70 -12.87 -38.87
C LYS A 381 -62.40 -12.13 -40.01
N LYS A 382 -61.67 -11.58 -40.99
CA LYS A 382 -62.24 -10.89 -42.17
C LYS A 382 -62.55 -11.83 -43.34
N HIS A 383 -62.14 -13.10 -43.30
CA HIS A 383 -62.44 -14.05 -44.36
C HIS A 383 -63.92 -14.44 -44.37
N GLN A 384 -64.55 -14.37 -45.54
CA GLN A 384 -65.99 -14.65 -45.71
C GLN A 384 -66.27 -15.94 -46.48
N SER A 385 -65.25 -16.61 -47.04
CA SER A 385 -65.41 -17.84 -47.82
C SER A 385 -64.31 -18.87 -47.55
N LYS A 386 -64.61 -20.16 -47.75
CA LYS A 386 -63.64 -21.27 -47.58
C LYS A 386 -62.48 -21.22 -48.59
N ILE A 387 -62.65 -20.50 -49.70
CA ILE A 387 -61.65 -20.36 -50.77
C ILE A 387 -60.58 -19.31 -50.38
N ASP A 388 -60.96 -18.32 -49.57
CA ASP A 388 -60.08 -17.22 -49.16
C ASP A 388 -59.29 -17.53 -47.87
N CYS A 389 -59.60 -18.63 -47.18
CA CYS A 389 -58.92 -19.07 -45.97
C CYS A 389 -57.59 -19.75 -46.32
N LYS A 390 -56.49 -19.01 -46.25
CA LYS A 390 -55.12 -19.51 -46.45
C LYS A 390 -54.39 -19.57 -45.12
N GLU A 391 -53.40 -20.47 -45.02
CA GLU A 391 -52.53 -20.51 -43.84
C GLU A 391 -51.91 -19.13 -43.58
N PRO A 392 -51.89 -18.64 -42.32
CA PRO A 392 -52.03 -19.38 -41.06
C PRO A 392 -53.46 -19.44 -40.45
N CYS A 393 -54.52 -19.13 -41.21
CA CYS A 393 -55.90 -19.17 -40.70
C CYS A 393 -56.54 -20.57 -40.88
N LYS A 394 -57.38 -20.99 -39.93
CA LYS A 394 -58.11 -22.28 -39.92
C LYS A 394 -59.62 -22.03 -39.88
N LEU A 395 -60.35 -22.86 -40.63
CA LEU A 395 -61.82 -22.91 -40.62
C LEU A 395 -62.32 -23.93 -39.58
N ASP A 396 -63.23 -23.50 -38.71
CA ASP A 396 -64.02 -24.38 -37.83
C ASP A 396 -65.44 -24.55 -38.41
N GLU A 397 -65.69 -25.71 -39.01
CA GLU A 397 -66.95 -26.01 -39.71
C GLU A 397 -68.14 -26.22 -38.75
N ASN A 398 -67.89 -26.43 -37.45
CA ASN A 398 -68.93 -26.65 -36.45
C ASN A 398 -69.28 -25.39 -35.65
N ALA A 399 -68.65 -24.24 -35.95
CA ALA A 399 -68.94 -22.97 -35.29
C ALA A 399 -70.30 -22.41 -35.71
N THR A 400 -71.21 -22.26 -34.74
CA THR A 400 -72.55 -21.67 -34.90
C THR A 400 -72.53 -20.15 -35.05
N ASP A 401 -71.43 -19.48 -34.71
CA ASP A 401 -71.22 -18.04 -34.85
C ASP A 401 -70.42 -17.74 -36.13
N PRO A 402 -70.98 -17.00 -37.11
CA PRO A 402 -70.30 -16.70 -38.37
C PRO A 402 -68.99 -15.90 -38.18
N ASN A 403 -68.83 -15.14 -37.09
CA ASN A 403 -67.61 -14.36 -36.80
C ASN A 403 -66.49 -15.18 -36.13
N LYS A 404 -66.75 -16.45 -35.80
CA LYS A 404 -65.76 -17.37 -35.19
C LYS A 404 -65.38 -18.53 -36.11
N LYS A 405 -65.97 -18.61 -37.30
CA LYS A 405 -65.66 -19.66 -38.28
C LYS A 405 -64.21 -19.66 -38.75
N PHE A 406 -63.54 -18.51 -38.75
CA PHE A 406 -62.15 -18.38 -39.18
C PHE A 406 -61.30 -17.82 -38.04
N SER A 407 -60.32 -18.59 -37.58
CA SER A 407 -59.41 -18.20 -36.49
C SER A 407 -57.98 -18.56 -36.86
N LEU A 408 -57.00 -17.87 -36.25
CA LEU A 408 -55.59 -18.17 -36.45
C LEU A 408 -55.28 -19.58 -35.92
N ASP A 409 -54.59 -20.41 -36.71
CA ASP A 409 -54.19 -21.75 -36.26
C ASP A 409 -53.09 -21.60 -35.18
N PRO A 410 -53.33 -22.05 -33.93
CA PRO A 410 -52.39 -21.88 -32.84
C PRO A 410 -51.06 -22.61 -33.06
N VAL A 411 -51.04 -23.68 -33.87
CA VAL A 411 -49.81 -24.43 -34.20
C VAL A 411 -48.97 -23.66 -35.22
N LYS A 412 -49.61 -23.07 -36.24
CA LYS A 412 -48.94 -22.25 -37.27
C LYS A 412 -48.49 -20.88 -36.73
N ALA A 413 -49.26 -20.31 -35.79
CA ALA A 413 -48.89 -19.09 -35.09
C ALA A 413 -47.59 -19.29 -34.28
N ALA A 414 -47.45 -20.45 -33.62
CA ALA A 414 -46.24 -20.83 -32.91
C ALA A 414 -45.06 -21.10 -33.87
N GLU A 415 -45.27 -21.74 -35.01
CA GLU A 415 -44.22 -21.95 -36.03
C GLU A 415 -43.73 -20.64 -36.67
N GLN A 416 -44.62 -19.67 -36.91
CA GLN A 416 -44.25 -18.34 -37.41
C GLN A 416 -43.53 -17.48 -36.36
N GLN A 417 -43.87 -17.64 -35.08
CA GLN A 417 -43.08 -17.05 -33.98
C GLN A 417 -41.69 -17.68 -33.88
N ALA A 418 -41.57 -18.99 -34.07
CA ALA A 418 -40.28 -19.69 -34.07
C ALA A 418 -39.38 -19.27 -35.25
N THR A 419 -39.96 -18.98 -36.43
CA THR A 419 -39.20 -18.52 -37.62
C THR A 419 -38.87 -17.02 -37.61
N GLN A 420 -39.61 -16.20 -36.87
CA GLN A 420 -39.28 -14.78 -36.66
C GLN A 420 -38.27 -14.54 -35.53
N THR A 421 -37.92 -15.56 -34.75
CA THR A 421 -36.92 -15.47 -33.66
C THR A 421 -35.52 -15.95 -34.10
N ALA A 422 -35.25 -16.04 -35.41
CA ALA A 422 -33.93 -16.40 -35.94
C ALA A 422 -33.02 -15.20 -36.27
N GLY A 423 -33.45 -13.97 -36.01
CA GLY A 423 -32.62 -12.78 -36.18
C GLY A 423 -32.90 -11.75 -35.10
N THR A 424 -31.89 -11.47 -34.27
CA THR A 424 -31.85 -10.42 -33.21
C THR A 424 -32.87 -10.59 -32.07
N GLY A 425 -32.53 -10.61 -30.78
CA GLY A 425 -31.31 -10.29 -30.05
C GLY A 425 -31.49 -10.56 -28.54
N GLU A 426 -30.49 -10.16 -27.76
CA GLU A 426 -30.24 -10.46 -26.34
C GLU A 426 -31.27 -9.93 -25.31
N GLY A 427 -31.50 -10.73 -24.25
CA GLY A 427 -31.35 -10.28 -22.84
C GLY A 427 -32.60 -10.13 -21.96
N ALA A 428 -32.74 -10.99 -20.94
CA ALA A 428 -32.91 -10.63 -19.51
C ALA A 428 -33.36 -11.84 -18.64
N GLY A 429 -32.56 -12.18 -17.62
CA GLY A 429 -33.04 -12.57 -16.29
C GLY A 429 -33.82 -13.88 -16.10
N GLY A 430 -33.22 -15.03 -16.39
CA GLY A 430 -33.70 -16.33 -15.92
C GLY A 430 -32.58 -17.37 -15.95
N THR A 431 -32.00 -17.70 -14.80
CA THR A 431 -31.09 -18.83 -14.54
C THR A 431 -30.08 -19.16 -15.66
N THR A 432 -28.93 -18.50 -15.65
CA THR A 432 -27.77 -18.77 -16.51
C THR A 432 -27.09 -20.10 -16.17
N ALA A 433 -27.70 -21.22 -16.57
CA ALA A 433 -27.07 -22.55 -16.50
C ALA A 433 -26.87 -23.22 -17.87
N ASP A 434 -27.43 -22.68 -18.97
CA ASP A 434 -27.62 -23.50 -20.19
C ASP A 434 -27.02 -22.95 -21.52
N LYS A 435 -26.23 -21.86 -21.54
CA LYS A 435 -25.71 -21.31 -22.82
C LYS A 435 -24.65 -22.15 -23.56
N CYS A 436 -23.99 -23.09 -22.87
CA CYS A 436 -22.92 -23.92 -23.45
C CYS A 436 -23.29 -25.41 -23.58
N LYS A 437 -24.48 -25.81 -23.10
CA LYS A 437 -24.90 -27.21 -22.99
C LYS A 437 -25.26 -27.78 -24.36
N GLY A 438 -24.73 -28.96 -24.70
CA GLY A 438 -24.99 -29.66 -25.96
C GLY A 438 -24.09 -29.25 -27.14
N LYS A 439 -23.11 -28.34 -26.95
CA LYS A 439 -22.13 -28.01 -27.99
C LYS A 439 -21.04 -29.08 -28.09
N GLU A 440 -20.71 -29.50 -29.30
CA GLU A 440 -19.58 -30.39 -29.57
C GLU A 440 -18.25 -29.64 -29.39
N GLN A 441 -17.15 -30.37 -29.16
CA GLN A 441 -15.82 -29.81 -28.86
C GLN A 441 -15.37 -28.70 -29.84
N LYS A 442 -15.68 -28.85 -31.13
CA LYS A 442 -15.32 -27.89 -32.19
C LYS A 442 -16.07 -26.55 -32.09
N ASP A 443 -17.26 -26.55 -31.47
CA ASP A 443 -18.15 -25.39 -31.34
C ASP A 443 -18.10 -24.77 -29.93
N CYS A 444 -17.29 -25.36 -29.04
CA CYS A 444 -17.01 -24.87 -27.69
C CYS A 444 -15.81 -23.91 -27.68
N LYS A 445 -16.05 -22.61 -27.93
CA LYS A 445 -14.99 -21.60 -28.06
C LYS A 445 -15.09 -20.49 -26.99
N SER A 446 -13.91 -20.08 -26.52
CA SER A 446 -13.68 -18.92 -25.63
C SER A 446 -14.14 -17.61 -26.29
N PRO A 447 -14.64 -16.60 -25.55
CA PRO A 447 -14.51 -16.39 -24.09
C PRO A 447 -15.62 -16.97 -23.22
N TYR A 448 -16.79 -17.29 -23.79
CA TYR A 448 -17.99 -17.59 -23.01
C TYR A 448 -18.17 -19.08 -22.64
N CYS A 449 -17.56 -19.99 -23.40
CA CYS A 449 -17.63 -21.43 -23.14
C CYS A 449 -16.24 -22.07 -23.17
N ASN A 450 -16.00 -23.06 -22.31
CA ASN A 450 -14.77 -23.85 -22.26
C ASN A 450 -15.07 -25.35 -22.18
N TRP A 451 -14.24 -26.16 -22.85
CA TRP A 451 -14.38 -27.60 -22.90
C TRP A 451 -13.62 -28.26 -21.74
N ASP A 452 -14.29 -29.06 -20.91
CA ASP A 452 -13.66 -29.68 -19.73
C ASP A 452 -13.11 -31.10 -19.98
N GLY A 453 -13.20 -31.59 -21.22
CA GLY A 453 -12.82 -32.95 -21.61
C GLY A 453 -14.01 -33.89 -21.81
N LYS A 454 -15.18 -33.58 -21.24
CA LYS A 454 -16.41 -34.40 -21.38
C LYS A 454 -17.59 -33.62 -21.94
N GLU A 455 -17.74 -32.35 -21.57
CA GLU A 455 -18.82 -31.49 -22.03
C GLU A 455 -18.41 -30.01 -22.11
N CYS A 456 -19.14 -29.22 -22.88
CA CYS A 456 -18.91 -27.79 -23.02
C CYS A 456 -19.61 -27.03 -21.88
N LYS A 457 -18.84 -26.26 -21.09
CA LYS A 457 -19.33 -25.54 -19.91
C LYS A 457 -19.16 -24.04 -20.05
N ASP A 458 -19.98 -23.29 -19.34
CA ASP A 458 -19.89 -21.82 -19.27
C ASP A 458 -18.65 -21.41 -18.46
N SER A 459 -17.80 -20.58 -19.04
CA SER A 459 -16.56 -20.09 -18.43
C SER A 459 -16.82 -19.34 -17.11
N SER A 460 -18.00 -18.72 -16.98
CA SER A 460 -18.44 -17.99 -15.79
C SER A 460 -18.64 -18.92 -14.59
N ILE A 461 -19.11 -20.15 -14.83
CA ILE A 461 -19.34 -21.16 -13.78
C ILE A 461 -18.01 -21.71 -13.25
N LEU A 462 -16.99 -21.82 -14.10
CA LEU A 462 -15.64 -22.21 -13.70
C LEU A 462 -14.94 -21.13 -12.86
N ALA A 463 -15.11 -19.86 -13.22
CA ALA A 463 -14.58 -18.74 -12.44
C ALA A 463 -15.21 -18.66 -11.04
N ILE A 464 -16.53 -18.86 -10.94
CA ILE A 464 -17.25 -18.89 -9.64
C ILE A 464 -16.81 -20.09 -8.78
N LYS A 465 -16.57 -21.27 -9.38
CA LYS A 465 -16.06 -22.43 -8.63
C LYS A 465 -14.62 -22.23 -8.12
N GLN A 466 -13.73 -21.62 -8.91
CA GLN A 466 -12.38 -21.27 -8.46
C GLN A 466 -12.42 -20.29 -7.27
N LEU A 467 -13.29 -19.28 -7.34
CA LEU A 467 -13.54 -18.34 -6.23
C LEU A 467 -14.12 -19.03 -4.98
N THR A 468 -15.04 -19.98 -5.14
CA THR A 468 -15.67 -20.68 -4.00
C THR A 468 -14.71 -21.65 -3.30
N ILE A 469 -13.77 -22.26 -4.03
CA ILE A 469 -12.75 -23.15 -3.46
C ILE A 469 -11.71 -22.34 -2.65
N ILE A 470 -11.38 -21.11 -3.05
CA ILE A 470 -10.45 -20.24 -2.31
C ILE A 470 -11.05 -19.75 -0.98
N VAL A 471 -12.36 -19.50 -0.93
CA VAL A 471 -13.05 -19.08 0.31
C VAL A 471 -13.17 -20.23 1.33
N SER A 472 -13.14 -21.48 0.87
CA SER A 472 -13.23 -22.66 1.74
C SER A 472 -11.89 -23.09 2.36
N ALA A 473 -10.79 -22.38 2.06
CA ALA A 473 -9.47 -22.62 2.64
C ALA A 473 -9.07 -21.60 3.74
N PHE A 474 -9.94 -20.63 4.06
CA PHE A 474 -9.72 -19.62 5.11
C PHE A 474 -10.72 -19.70 6.27
N VAL A 475 -11.37 -20.86 6.45
CA VAL A 475 -12.04 -21.22 7.70
C VAL A 475 -11.63 -22.64 8.07
N ALA A 476 -10.43 -22.75 8.65
CA ALA A 476 -9.98 -23.80 9.56
C ALA A 476 -8.87 -23.23 10.44
#